data_AF-A0A0C4FA05-F1
#
_entry.id   AF-A0A0C4FA05-F1
#
_cell.length_a   1.000
_cell.length_b   1.000
_cell.length_c   1.000
_cell.angle_alpha   90.00
_cell.angle_beta   90.00
_cell.angle_gamma   90.00
#
_symmetry.space_group_name_H-M   'P 1'
#
loop_
_entity.id
_entity.type
_entity.pdbx_description
1 polymer ?
#
loop_
_entity_poly.entity_id
_entity_poly.type
_entity_poly.pdbx_seq_one_letter_code
_entity_poly.pdbx_strand_id
1 'polypeptide(L)'
;THKLTLHTTTARYLAANQLGAVSAKQEARSAQEEWAFEPVPTSPNNDHPDADGRFKLKSCLYNKFLSVEELASGKLVIHADSNSPAKPAAHLLVRMQAAELLKARKRLADDQQHVRNTSPSSSSSTSTLIHPYTLNSRQYQARGAGQLQPPAKGKAGLKKARKEGWLAKELLDRRAKLKSNRYAK
;
A
#
# COMPACT_ATOMS: atom_id res chain seq x y z
N THR A 1 -27.89 10.03 13.25
CA THR A 1 -26.66 9.33 12.85
C THR A 1 -26.29 9.76 11.44
N HIS A 2 -25.04 10.15 11.20
CA HIS A 2 -24.59 10.53 9.86
C HIS A 2 -24.49 9.30 8.97
N LYS A 3 -25.09 9.37 7.78
CA LYS A 3 -25.01 8.33 6.77
C LYS A 3 -23.79 8.55 5.90
N LEU A 4 -23.06 7.49 5.62
CA LEU A 4 -21.82 7.51 4.85
C LEU A 4 -21.88 6.38 3.81
N THR A 5 -21.17 6.56 2.72
CA THR A 5 -20.98 5.50 1.70
C THR A 5 -19.50 5.18 1.62
N LEU A 6 -19.16 3.90 1.50
CA LEU A 6 -17.78 3.45 1.43
C LEU A 6 -17.43 3.10 -0.01
N HIS A 7 -16.42 3.77 -0.55
CA HIS A 7 -15.97 3.62 -1.92
C HIS A 7 -14.65 2.86 -1.96
N THR A 8 -14.60 1.82 -2.79
CA THR A 8 -13.40 1.01 -3.02
C THR A 8 -12.47 1.69 -4.02
N THR A 9 -11.20 1.27 -4.06
CA THR A 9 -10.21 1.77 -5.03
C THR A 9 -10.62 1.53 -6.49
N THR A 10 -11.51 0.56 -6.74
CA THR A 10 -12.07 0.25 -8.07
C THR A 10 -13.34 1.02 -8.39
N ALA A 11 -13.59 2.09 -7.65
CA ALA A 11 -14.73 2.97 -7.79
C ALA A 11 -16.13 2.38 -7.54
N ARG A 12 -16.20 1.29 -6.77
CA ARG A 12 -17.47 0.61 -6.42
C ARG A 12 -17.80 0.82 -4.95
N TYR A 13 -19.09 0.85 -4.62
CA TYR A 13 -19.58 1.05 -3.27
C TYR A 13 -19.76 -0.28 -2.54
N LEU A 14 -19.41 -0.28 -1.25
CA LEU A 14 -19.69 -1.41 -0.35
C LEU A 14 -21.18 -1.45 -0.04
N ALA A 15 -21.82 -2.58 -0.28
CA ALA A 15 -23.24 -2.80 -0.07
C ALA A 15 -23.48 -4.06 0.77
N ALA A 16 -24.56 -4.05 1.55
CA ALA A 16 -25.09 -5.23 2.23
C ALA A 16 -26.39 -5.68 1.56
N ASN A 17 -26.65 -6.98 1.56
CA ASN A 17 -27.95 -7.55 1.20
C ASN A 17 -28.76 -7.88 2.47
N GLN A 18 -30.06 -8.12 2.32
CA GLN A 18 -30.99 -8.47 3.42
C GLN A 18 -30.53 -9.71 4.21
N LEU A 19 -29.95 -10.69 3.51
CA LEU A 19 -29.40 -11.91 4.10
C LEU A 19 -28.04 -11.70 4.79
N GLY A 20 -27.46 -10.49 4.71
CA GLY A 20 -26.15 -10.18 5.30
C GLY A 20 -24.95 -10.53 4.41
N ALA A 21 -25.17 -10.88 3.14
CA ALA A 21 -24.08 -10.96 2.17
C ALA A 21 -23.53 -9.56 1.87
N VAL A 22 -22.21 -9.40 1.87
CA VAL A 22 -21.53 -8.13 1.62
C VAL A 22 -20.87 -8.17 0.26
N SER A 23 -21.02 -7.11 -0.53
CA SER A 23 -20.42 -7.01 -1.86
C SER A 23 -20.02 -5.59 -2.22
N ALA A 24 -19.12 -5.44 -3.19
CA ALA A 24 -18.72 -4.13 -3.72
C ALA A 24 -18.75 -4.14 -5.25
N LYS A 25 -19.95 -4.24 -5.82
CA LYS A 25 -20.17 -4.37 -7.27
C LYS A 25 -20.71 -3.09 -7.92
N GLN A 26 -21.47 -2.28 -7.18
CA GLN A 26 -22.23 -1.18 -7.74
C GLN A 26 -21.41 0.11 -7.82
N GLU A 27 -21.49 0.81 -8.95
CA GLU A 27 -20.83 2.11 -9.15
C GLU A 27 -21.70 3.29 -8.72
N ALA A 28 -23.02 3.08 -8.60
CA ALA A 28 -23.97 4.06 -8.12
C ALA A 28 -24.25 3.88 -6.62
N ARG A 29 -24.61 4.97 -5.94
CA ARG A 29 -25.07 4.94 -4.54
C ARG A 29 -26.54 4.61 -4.51
N SER A 30 -26.92 3.61 -3.72
CA SER A 30 -28.31 3.30 -3.38
C SER A 30 -28.43 3.12 -1.86
N ALA A 31 -29.62 2.76 -1.38
CA ALA A 31 -29.90 2.55 0.03
C ALA A 31 -29.09 1.38 0.64
N GLN A 32 -28.66 0.41 -0.18
CA GLN A 32 -27.87 -0.74 0.25
C GLN A 32 -26.42 -0.38 0.60
N GLU A 33 -25.92 0.72 0.05
CA GLU A 33 -24.57 1.26 0.20
C GLU A 33 -24.46 2.27 1.37
N GLU A 34 -25.58 2.59 2.03
CA GLU A 34 -25.61 3.50 3.17
C GLU A 34 -25.21 2.79 4.46
N TRP A 35 -24.19 3.35 5.12
CA TRP A 35 -23.65 2.86 6.38
C TRP A 35 -23.64 3.96 7.45
N ALA A 36 -23.85 3.56 8.70
CA ALA A 36 -23.66 4.40 9.87
C ALA A 36 -22.44 3.92 10.65
N PHE A 37 -21.55 4.85 10.98
CA PHE A 37 -20.42 4.60 11.88
C PHE A 37 -20.86 4.87 13.31
N GLU A 38 -20.69 3.87 14.18
CA GLU A 38 -20.95 3.98 15.61
C GLU A 38 -19.63 3.78 16.36
N PRO A 39 -19.19 4.74 17.19
CA PRO A 39 -17.94 4.60 17.93
C PRO A 39 -18.06 3.47 18.96
N VAL A 40 -16.99 2.68 19.11
CA VAL A 40 -16.91 1.68 20.18
C VAL A 40 -16.34 2.36 21.40
N PRO A 41 -17.02 2.32 22.56
CA PRO A 41 -16.49 2.92 23.77
C PRO A 41 -15.18 2.24 24.16
N THR A 42 -14.13 3.03 24.30
CA THR A 42 -12.86 2.59 24.88
C THR A 42 -13.08 2.30 26.35
N SER A 43 -13.02 1.02 26.75
CA SER A 43 -12.99 0.68 28.17
C SER A 43 -11.64 1.13 28.77
N PRO A 44 -11.63 1.77 29.94
CA PRO A 44 -10.41 2.26 30.58
C PRO A 44 -9.40 1.17 30.95
N ASN A 45 -9.83 -0.11 30.98
CA ASN A 45 -8.98 -1.26 31.31
C ASN A 45 -8.44 -1.99 30.06
N ASN A 46 -8.72 -1.50 28.85
CA ASN A 46 -8.17 -2.10 27.65
C ASN A 46 -6.79 -1.50 27.37
N ASP A 47 -5.73 -2.16 27.83
CA ASP A 47 -4.32 -1.88 27.53
C ASP A 47 -3.94 -2.11 26.05
N HIS A 48 -4.93 -2.19 25.15
CA HIS A 48 -4.65 -2.35 23.75
C HIS A 48 -4.19 -1.00 23.17
N PRO A 49 -2.99 -0.90 22.56
CA PRO A 49 -2.44 0.36 22.04
C PRO A 49 -3.25 0.98 20.87
N ASP A 50 -4.38 0.35 20.51
CA ASP A 50 -5.27 0.72 19.40
C ASP A 50 -6.70 0.96 19.90
N ALA A 51 -6.83 1.51 21.11
CA ALA A 51 -8.11 1.90 21.68
C ALA A 51 -8.82 2.96 20.82
N ASP A 52 -8.06 3.93 20.30
CA ASP A 52 -8.59 5.02 19.50
C ASP A 52 -8.90 4.58 18.07
N GLY A 53 -10.05 5.03 17.55
CA GLY A 53 -10.47 4.78 16.16
C GLY A 53 -11.18 3.45 15.93
N ARG A 54 -11.72 2.82 16.99
CA ARG A 54 -12.59 1.65 16.86
C ARG A 54 -14.03 2.08 16.56
N PHE A 55 -14.57 1.55 15.47
CA PHE A 55 -15.94 1.80 15.04
C PHE A 55 -16.66 0.50 14.71
N LYS A 56 -17.99 0.55 14.84
CA LYS A 56 -18.91 -0.43 14.27
C LYS A 56 -19.52 0.17 13.03
N LEU A 57 -19.71 -0.66 12.02
CA LEU A 57 -20.36 -0.27 10.79
C LEU A 57 -21.73 -0.92 10.71
N LYS A 58 -22.79 -0.11 10.70
CA LYS A 58 -24.18 -0.58 10.66
C LYS A 58 -24.80 -0.26 9.31
N SER A 59 -25.38 -1.25 8.65
CA SER A 59 -26.18 -1.03 7.43
C SER A 59 -27.42 -0.21 7.79
N CYS A 60 -27.62 0.94 7.15
CA CYS A 60 -28.76 1.80 7.43
C CYS A 60 -30.10 1.17 7.01
N LEU A 61 -30.10 0.40 5.92
CA LEU A 61 -31.31 -0.24 5.40
C LEU A 61 -31.74 -1.44 6.23
N TYR A 62 -30.79 -2.29 6.64
CA TYR A 62 -31.10 -3.57 7.30
C TYR A 62 -30.86 -3.56 8.82
N ASN A 63 -30.30 -2.47 9.37
CA ASN A 63 -29.98 -2.33 10.79
C ASN A 63 -29.05 -3.43 11.37
N LYS A 64 -28.26 -4.06 10.50
CA LYS A 64 -27.29 -5.12 10.85
C LYS A 64 -25.86 -4.59 10.83
N PHE A 65 -25.00 -5.18 11.65
CA PHE A 65 -23.60 -4.80 11.78
C PHE A 65 -22.71 -5.62 10.86
N LEU A 66 -21.72 -4.95 10.25
CA LEU A 66 -20.63 -5.59 9.54
C LEU A 66 -19.74 -6.33 10.54
N SER A 67 -19.44 -7.59 10.25
CA SER A 67 -18.55 -8.42 11.04
C SER A 67 -17.62 -9.24 10.15
N VAL A 68 -16.46 -9.56 10.68
CA VAL A 68 -15.44 -10.39 10.02
C VAL A 68 -15.29 -11.68 10.80
N GLU A 69 -15.47 -12.81 10.14
CA GLU A 69 -15.38 -14.14 10.75
C GLU A 69 -14.31 -14.98 10.05
N GLU A 70 -13.56 -15.75 10.82
CA GLU A 70 -12.57 -16.69 10.30
C GLU A 70 -13.20 -18.07 10.19
N LEU A 71 -13.25 -18.61 8.97
CA LEU A 71 -13.70 -19.98 8.74
C LEU A 71 -12.63 -20.96 9.20
N ALA A 72 -13.02 -22.21 9.50
CA ALA A 72 -12.10 -23.31 9.82
C ALA A 72 -11.01 -23.55 8.74
N SER A 73 -11.20 -23.03 7.53
CA SER A 73 -10.19 -23.04 6.45
C SER A 73 -9.11 -21.96 6.57
N GLY A 74 -9.13 -21.12 7.61
CA GLY A 74 -8.27 -19.95 7.78
C GLY A 74 -8.63 -18.77 6.88
N LYS A 75 -9.76 -18.85 6.17
CA LYS A 75 -10.25 -17.76 5.31
C LYS A 75 -11.10 -16.80 6.12
N LEU A 76 -10.80 -15.51 6.01
CA LEU A 76 -11.64 -14.45 6.54
C LEU A 76 -12.80 -14.17 5.58
N VAL A 77 -14.01 -14.14 6.10
CA VAL A 77 -15.23 -13.80 5.36
C VAL A 77 -15.93 -12.64 6.07
N ILE A 78 -16.48 -11.74 5.26
CA ILE A 78 -17.16 -10.53 5.72
C ILE A 78 -18.66 -10.71 5.54
N HIS A 79 -19.42 -10.46 6.61
CA HIS A 79 -20.88 -10.57 6.64
C HIS A 79 -21.50 -9.37 7.37
N ALA A 80 -22.75 -9.07 7.04
CA ALA A 80 -23.54 -7.99 7.63
C ALA A 80 -24.88 -8.53 8.14
N ASP A 81 -24.84 -9.60 8.94
CA ASP A 81 -25.98 -10.29 9.53
C ASP A 81 -26.08 -10.16 11.05
N SER A 82 -25.05 -9.64 11.72
CA SER A 82 -25.02 -9.51 13.18
C SER A 82 -26.00 -8.45 13.69
N ASN A 83 -26.87 -8.85 14.61
CA ASN A 83 -27.77 -7.94 15.33
C ASN A 83 -27.13 -7.40 16.63
N SER A 84 -26.10 -8.07 17.15
CA SER A 84 -25.48 -7.70 18.42
C SER A 84 -24.35 -6.68 18.21
N PRO A 85 -24.46 -5.48 18.80
CA PRO A 85 -23.38 -4.52 18.77
C PRO A 85 -22.21 -4.95 19.66
N ALA A 86 -22.37 -5.94 20.54
CA ALA A 86 -21.32 -6.35 21.48
C ALA A 86 -20.32 -7.36 20.89
N LYS A 87 -20.57 -7.89 19.68
CA LYS A 87 -19.69 -8.88 19.05
C LYS A 87 -18.33 -8.23 18.73
N PRO A 88 -17.20 -8.72 19.29
CA PRO A 88 -15.89 -8.14 19.02
C PRO A 88 -15.49 -8.22 17.54
N ALA A 89 -15.98 -9.24 16.83
CA ALA A 89 -15.83 -9.41 15.38
C ALA A 89 -16.45 -8.27 14.54
N ALA A 90 -17.30 -7.43 15.13
CA ALA A 90 -17.90 -6.25 14.49
C ALA A 90 -17.13 -4.94 14.78
N HIS A 91 -16.07 -5.01 15.59
CA HIS A 91 -15.23 -3.85 15.88
C HIS A 91 -14.16 -3.71 14.80
N LEU A 92 -14.19 -2.58 14.10
CA LEU A 92 -13.26 -2.26 13.02
C LEU A 92 -12.35 -1.12 13.46
N LEU A 93 -11.06 -1.27 13.22
CA LEU A 93 -10.09 -0.20 13.43
C LEU A 93 -10.00 0.66 12.18
N VAL A 94 -10.40 1.93 12.29
CA VAL A 94 -10.36 2.89 11.19
C VAL A 94 -9.10 3.73 11.31
N ARG A 95 -8.27 3.71 10.27
CA ARG A 95 -7.01 4.47 10.24
C ARG A 95 -6.91 5.32 8.98
N MET A 96 -6.23 6.45 9.11
CA MET A 96 -5.90 7.30 7.96
C MET A 96 -4.75 6.67 7.17
N GLN A 97 -5.00 6.35 5.90
CA GLN A 97 -4.03 5.69 5.02
C GLN A 97 -2.69 6.45 4.93
N ALA A 98 -2.72 7.78 4.82
CA ALA A 98 -1.50 8.59 4.73
C ALA A 98 -0.59 8.45 5.97
N ALA A 99 -1.18 8.43 7.17
CA ALA A 99 -0.42 8.25 8.41
C ALA A 99 0.20 6.84 8.48
N GLU A 100 -0.56 5.81 8.12
CA GLU A 100 -0.05 4.43 8.11
C GLU A 100 1.03 4.22 7.06
N LEU A 101 0.91 4.85 5.87
CA LEU A 101 1.97 4.84 4.86
C LEU A 101 3.26 5.50 5.36
N LEU A 102 3.16 6.62 6.09
CA LEU A 102 4.33 7.27 6.69
C LEU A 102 4.98 6.39 7.77
N LYS A 103 4.19 5.77 8.64
CA LYS A 103 4.70 4.83 9.65
C LYS A 103 5.39 3.63 9.01
N ALA A 104 4.80 3.04 7.97
CA ALA A 104 5.39 1.92 7.24
C ALA A 104 6.72 2.31 6.57
N ARG A 105 6.79 3.50 5.95
CA ARG A 105 8.04 4.02 5.36
C ARG A 105 9.14 4.22 6.40
N LYS A 106 8.79 4.73 7.59
CA LYS A 106 9.75 4.89 8.69
C LYS A 106 10.30 3.54 9.15
N ARG A 107 9.42 2.56 9.42
CA ARG A 107 9.82 1.19 9.82
C ARG A 107 10.78 0.56 8.82
N LEU A 108 10.50 0.67 7.52
CA LEU A 108 11.41 0.16 6.48
C LEU A 108 12.77 0.87 6.45
N ALA A 109 12.79 2.18 6.72
CA ALA A 109 14.05 2.93 6.81
C ALA A 109 14.87 2.48 8.04
N ASP A 110 14.20 2.27 9.17
CA ASP A 110 14.81 1.80 10.41
C ASP A 110 15.36 0.37 10.24
N ASP A 111 14.61 -0.53 9.61
CA ASP A 111 15.05 -1.89 9.29
C ASP A 111 16.28 -1.89 8.35
N GLN A 112 16.28 -1.03 7.33
CA GLN A 112 17.42 -0.89 6.42
C GLN A 112 18.66 -0.33 7.13
N GLN A 113 18.48 0.59 8.08
CA GLN A 113 19.58 1.08 8.91
C GLN A 113 20.09 -0.01 9.86
N HIS A 114 19.20 -0.79 10.46
CA HIS A 114 19.57 -1.90 11.32
C HIS A 114 20.36 -2.98 10.56
N VAL A 115 19.92 -3.37 9.36
CA VAL A 115 20.65 -4.33 8.50
C VAL A 115 22.01 -3.78 8.06
N ARG A 116 22.09 -2.48 7.76
CA ARG A 116 23.36 -1.83 7.38
C ARG A 116 24.34 -1.73 8.54
N ASN A 117 23.85 -1.58 9.76
CA ASN A 117 24.68 -1.44 10.96
C ASN A 117 25.07 -2.79 11.57
N THR A 118 24.32 -3.85 11.31
CA THR A 118 24.56 -5.19 11.89
C THR A 118 25.22 -6.20 10.94
N SER A 119 25.42 -5.88 9.66
CA SER A 119 26.12 -6.76 8.70
C SER A 119 27.54 -6.28 8.39
N PRO A 120 28.61 -6.99 8.81
CA PRO A 120 29.92 -6.83 8.23
C PRO A 120 29.94 -7.55 6.88
N SER A 121 29.89 -6.77 5.79
CA SER A 121 30.22 -7.18 4.42
C SER A 121 29.71 -8.56 3.94
N SER A 122 28.52 -8.64 3.34
CA SER A 122 28.30 -9.58 2.23
C SER A 122 27.12 -9.19 1.33
N SER A 123 27.42 -9.02 0.04
CA SER A 123 26.57 -9.27 -1.14
C SER A 123 25.04 -9.14 -1.05
N SER A 124 24.54 -8.08 -1.69
CA SER A 124 23.41 -8.11 -2.66
C SER A 124 22.24 -9.07 -2.37
N SER A 125 21.27 -8.62 -1.56
CA SER A 125 19.90 -9.13 -1.64
C SER A 125 18.95 -8.03 -2.13
N THR A 126 18.67 -8.04 -3.43
CA THR A 126 17.72 -7.18 -4.11
C THR A 126 16.30 -7.56 -3.72
N SER A 127 15.77 -7.05 -2.61
CA SER A 127 14.35 -7.20 -2.27
C SER A 127 13.56 -6.09 -2.97
N THR A 128 13.03 -6.39 -4.15
CA THR A 128 12.10 -5.51 -4.87
C THR A 128 10.70 -5.70 -4.35
N LEU A 129 10.22 -4.76 -3.51
CA LEU A 129 8.79 -4.46 -3.46
C LEU A 129 8.42 -3.72 -4.76
N ILE A 130 7.83 -4.47 -5.69
CA ILE A 130 7.38 -4.01 -6.99
C ILE A 130 6.12 -3.16 -6.80
N HIS A 131 6.20 -1.87 -7.11
CA HIS A 131 5.03 -1.03 -7.29
C HIS A 131 4.35 -1.39 -8.63
N PRO A 132 3.03 -1.64 -8.67
CA PRO A 132 2.35 -2.08 -9.90
C PRO A 132 2.42 -1.09 -11.08
N TYR A 133 2.77 0.18 -10.82
CA TYR A 133 2.92 1.22 -11.85
C TYR A 133 4.36 1.41 -12.35
N THR A 134 5.34 0.66 -11.85
CA THR A 134 6.75 0.79 -12.28
C THR A 134 7.23 -0.29 -13.24
N LEU A 135 6.38 -1.26 -13.60
CA LEU A 135 6.73 -2.36 -14.52
C LEU A 135 6.95 -1.89 -15.97
N ASN A 136 6.31 -0.80 -16.39
CA ASN A 136 6.35 -0.37 -17.80
C ASN A 136 7.55 0.51 -18.17
N SER A 137 8.30 1.04 -17.19
CA SER A 137 9.45 1.90 -17.47
C SER A 137 10.75 1.13 -17.75
N ARG A 138 10.78 -0.19 -17.50
CA ARG A 138 11.89 -1.07 -17.88
C ARG A 138 11.72 -1.72 -19.26
N GLN A 139 10.51 -1.72 -19.83
CA GLN A 139 10.24 -2.40 -21.11
C GLN A 139 10.77 -1.68 -22.35
N TYR A 140 11.19 -0.41 -22.25
CA TYR A 140 11.71 0.35 -23.39
C TYR A 140 13.24 0.48 -23.44
N GLN A 141 13.98 -0.25 -22.61
CA GLN A 141 15.45 -0.25 -22.67
C GLN A 141 16.00 -1.43 -23.49
N ALA A 142 16.42 -1.08 -24.71
CA ALA A 142 17.29 -1.79 -25.65
C ALA A 142 16.86 -3.20 -26.11
N ARG A 143 16.56 -3.33 -27.40
CA ARG A 143 16.57 -4.62 -28.11
C ARG A 143 17.92 -5.31 -27.90
N GLY A 144 17.90 -6.55 -27.43
CA GLY A 144 19.08 -7.40 -27.20
C GLY A 144 19.51 -7.42 -25.73
N ALA A 145 19.56 -8.63 -25.15
CA ALA A 145 19.78 -8.97 -23.74
C ALA A 145 21.16 -8.58 -23.16
N GLY A 146 21.66 -7.38 -23.43
CA GLY A 146 22.92 -6.86 -22.89
C GLY A 146 22.66 -5.93 -21.72
N GLN A 147 22.94 -6.38 -20.49
CA GLN A 147 23.20 -5.42 -19.41
C GLN A 147 24.43 -4.60 -19.81
N LEU A 148 24.22 -3.31 -20.09
CA LEU A 148 25.33 -2.38 -20.22
C LEU A 148 25.94 -2.19 -18.83
N GLN A 149 26.99 -2.95 -18.51
CA GLN A 149 27.80 -2.69 -17.32
C GLN A 149 28.46 -1.30 -17.50
N PRO A 150 28.09 -0.30 -16.69
CA PRO A 150 28.81 0.96 -16.73
C PRO A 150 30.22 0.75 -16.17
N PRO A 151 31.25 1.41 -16.72
CA PRO A 151 32.61 1.30 -16.20
C PRO A 151 32.67 1.74 -14.73
N ALA A 152 33.45 1.04 -13.90
CA ALA A 152 33.51 1.24 -12.44
C ALA A 152 33.80 2.70 -12.02
N LYS A 153 34.58 3.44 -12.83
CA LYS A 153 34.88 4.87 -12.62
C LYS A 153 33.68 5.81 -12.86
N GLY A 154 32.55 5.32 -13.38
CA GLY A 154 31.42 6.13 -13.81
C GLY A 154 30.51 6.66 -12.67
N LYS A 155 30.53 6.10 -11.46
CA LYS A 155 29.57 6.52 -10.42
C LYS A 155 29.98 7.81 -9.70
N ALA A 156 31.28 8.07 -9.58
CA ALA A 156 31.81 9.25 -8.89
C ALA A 156 31.58 10.55 -9.71
N GLY A 157 31.82 10.51 -11.02
CA GLY A 157 31.61 11.66 -11.91
C GLY A 157 30.15 12.16 -11.94
N LEU A 158 29.17 11.25 -11.97
CA LEU A 158 27.74 11.63 -11.93
C LEU A 158 27.36 12.29 -10.59
N LYS A 159 27.94 11.82 -9.49
CA LYS A 159 27.68 12.42 -8.17
C LYS A 159 28.27 13.83 -8.08
N LYS A 160 29.46 14.05 -8.66
CA LYS A 160 30.08 15.37 -8.74
C LYS A 160 29.26 16.32 -9.64
N ALA A 161 28.92 15.88 -10.85
CA ALA A 161 28.11 16.66 -11.80
C ALA A 161 26.69 16.98 -11.29
N ARG A 162 26.11 16.10 -10.45
CA ARG A 162 24.84 16.37 -9.77
C ARG A 162 24.96 17.46 -8.70
N LYS A 163 26.09 17.51 -7.99
CA LYS A 163 26.37 18.57 -7.00
C LYS A 163 26.68 19.91 -7.67
N GLU A 164 27.35 19.88 -8.82
CA GLU A 164 27.78 21.07 -9.57
C GLU A 164 26.72 21.57 -10.58
N GLY A 165 25.55 20.93 -10.65
CA GLY A 165 24.43 21.38 -11.49
C GLY A 165 24.56 21.07 -12.99
N TRP A 166 25.65 20.43 -13.44
CA TRP A 166 25.90 20.11 -14.86
C TRP A 166 25.65 18.64 -15.22
N LEU A 167 24.74 17.99 -14.48
CA LEU A 167 24.39 16.58 -14.69
C LEU A 167 23.96 16.25 -16.12
N ALA A 168 23.21 17.15 -16.76
CA ALA A 168 22.72 16.95 -18.13
C ALA A 168 23.87 16.84 -19.17
N LYS A 169 24.92 17.65 -19.00
CA LYS A 169 26.11 17.65 -19.87
C LYS A 169 26.88 16.34 -19.73
N GLU A 170 27.12 15.89 -18.50
CA GLU A 170 27.80 14.62 -18.20
C GLU A 170 27.00 13.40 -18.71
N LEU A 171 25.67 13.46 -18.68
CA LEU A 171 24.81 12.41 -19.25
C LEU A 171 24.88 12.38 -20.78
N LEU A 172 24.96 13.55 -21.43
CA LEU A 172 25.13 13.67 -22.88
C LEU A 172 26.49 13.11 -23.33
N ASP A 173 27.57 13.47 -22.63
CA ASP A 173 28.92 12.97 -22.87
C ASP A 173 29.00 11.44 -22.74
N ARG A 174 28.30 10.87 -21.76
CA ARG A 174 28.20 9.41 -21.61
C ARG A 174 27.45 8.76 -22.74
N ARG A 175 26.34 9.36 -23.18
CA ARG A 175 25.59 8.86 -24.31
C ARG A 175 26.43 8.89 -25.59
N ALA A 176 27.25 9.93 -25.78
CA ALA A 176 28.19 10.02 -26.90
C ALA A 176 29.25 8.91 -26.82
N LYS A 177 29.90 8.73 -25.67
CA LYS A 177 30.92 7.67 -25.45
C LYS A 177 30.38 6.25 -25.62
N LEU A 178 29.15 5.99 -25.18
CA LEU A 178 28.49 4.69 -25.35
C LEU A 178 28.11 4.42 -26.81
N LYS A 179 27.81 5.47 -27.59
CA LYS A 179 27.53 5.36 -29.03
C LYS A 179 28.81 5.21 -29.85
N SER A 180 29.88 5.94 -29.51
CA SER A 180 31.15 5.87 -30.25
C SER A 180 31.81 4.49 -30.13
N ASN A 181 31.75 3.86 -28.96
CA ASN A 181 32.28 2.50 -28.74
C ASN A 181 31.51 1.40 -29.48
N ARG A 182 30.33 1.68 -30.06
CA ARG A 182 29.57 0.70 -30.84
C ARG A 182 30.04 0.62 -32.29
N TYR A 183 30.65 1.68 -32.81
CA TYR A 183 31.04 1.80 -34.23
C TYR A 183 32.56 1.86 -34.44
N ALA A 184 33.35 1.98 -33.37
CA ALA A 184 34.79 1.77 -33.42
C ALA A 184 35.08 0.26 -33.30
N LYS A 185 34.98 -0.45 -34.43
CA LYS A 185 35.60 -1.75 -34.66
C LYS A 185 36.44 -1.65 -35.93
#